data_AF-A0AA40DX75-F1
#
_entry.id   AF-A0AA40DX75-F1
#
_cell.length_a   1.000
_cell.length_b   1.000
_cell.length_c   1.000
_cell.angle_alpha   90.00
_cell.angle_beta   90.00
_cell.angle_gamma   90.00
#
_symmetry.space_group_name_H-M   'P 1'
#
loop_
_entity.id
_entity.type
_entity.pdbx_description
1 polymer ?
#
loop_
_entity_poly.entity_id
_entity_poly.type
_entity_poly.pdbx_seq_one_letter_code
_entity_poly.pdbx_strand_id
1 'polypeptide(L)'
;MKLSSVLRLPALLAATLFTTAALVEAEHTSNWAVLVSTSRFWFNYRHLANVLSIYRTVKRLGIPDSQIILMLPDDMACNPRNAFPGTVYSNADRAVDLYGDNIEVDYRGYEVTVENFIRLLTDRVGEEMPRSKRLLTDDRSNILVYMTGHGGNEFLKFQDAEEIGAFDLADAFEQMWEKKRYHEILFMIDTCQANTMYSKLYSPNIIATGSSELDQSSYSHHADNDVGVAVIDRYTYYNLEFLETEVRDTSSKKTVGDLFDSYSYEKIHSHAGVRYDLFRGGAEAARSRLVTDFFGNVQNVEVDGTKNTTLEEDMLALSKTIAALRQKANEEEAALKKNTTADTESKQVPLQQKKIQFAKPLTDDNWWTKKIFGATALAGCAALWGLGSYFEAPRR
;
A
#
# COMPACT_ATOMS: atom_id res chain seq x y z
N MET A 1 78.94 -39.27 -1.14
CA MET A 1 78.11 -38.78 -0.03
C MET A 1 77.11 -37.79 -0.60
N LYS A 2 75.85 -38.20 -0.70
CA LYS A 2 74.66 -37.65 0.01
C LYS A 2 74.22 -36.28 -0.55
N LEU A 3 73.12 -36.27 -1.32
CA LEU A 3 71.75 -35.81 -0.94
C LEU A 3 71.69 -34.28 -0.79
N SER A 4 70.77 -33.50 -1.37
CA SER A 4 69.44 -33.76 -1.93
C SER A 4 68.94 -32.43 -2.54
N SER A 5 68.51 -32.41 -3.81
CA SER A 5 67.80 -31.29 -4.43
C SER A 5 66.33 -31.65 -4.60
N VAL A 6 65.57 -31.65 -3.51
CA VAL A 6 64.11 -31.77 -3.56
C VAL A 6 63.56 -30.81 -2.51
N LEU A 7 62.98 -29.71 -3.00
CA LEU A 7 61.88 -28.92 -2.42
C LEU A 7 61.89 -27.54 -3.11
N ARG A 8 61.48 -27.53 -4.38
CA ARG A 8 60.89 -26.34 -5.01
C ARG A 8 59.43 -26.70 -5.29
N LEU A 9 58.52 -25.78 -4.93
CA LEU A 9 57.05 -25.89 -4.90
C LEU A 9 56.54 -26.76 -3.72
N PRO A 10 55.95 -26.15 -2.67
CA PRO A 10 54.67 -25.45 -2.80
C PRO A 10 54.54 -24.25 -1.84
N ALA A 11 55.11 -23.10 -2.19
CA ALA A 11 54.86 -21.85 -1.45
C ALA A 11 53.99 -20.85 -2.21
N LEU A 12 53.72 -21.10 -3.50
CA LEU A 12 52.90 -20.22 -4.34
C LEU A 12 51.42 -20.63 -4.44
N LEU A 13 51.00 -21.76 -3.87
CA LEU A 13 49.59 -22.19 -3.87
C LEU A 13 48.82 -21.82 -2.60
N ALA A 14 49.49 -21.32 -1.56
CA ALA A 14 48.83 -20.86 -0.32
C ALA A 14 48.37 -19.39 -0.39
N ALA A 15 48.79 -18.64 -1.41
CA ALA A 15 48.43 -17.22 -1.58
C ALA A 15 47.20 -16.99 -2.48
N THR A 16 46.61 -18.05 -3.05
CA THR A 16 45.42 -17.97 -3.91
C THR A 16 44.13 -18.48 -3.25
N LEU A 17 44.17 -18.79 -1.94
CA LEU A 17 43.02 -19.22 -1.15
C LEU A 17 42.41 -18.11 -0.27
N PHE A 18 42.93 -16.88 -0.35
CA PHE A 18 42.10 -15.70 -0.12
C PHE A 18 41.34 -15.39 -1.42
N THR A 19 40.57 -16.38 -1.88
CA THR A 19 39.40 -16.14 -2.70
C THR A 19 38.61 -15.06 -1.99
N THR A 20 38.52 -13.92 -2.66
CA THR A 20 37.47 -12.92 -2.51
C THR A 20 36.26 -13.54 -1.82
N ALA A 21 36.15 -13.35 -0.50
CA ALA A 21 34.85 -13.19 0.08
C ALA A 21 34.33 -11.95 -0.63
N ALA A 22 33.64 -12.16 -1.76
CA ALA A 22 32.70 -11.18 -2.23
C ALA A 22 31.92 -10.83 -0.98
N LEU A 23 32.03 -9.58 -0.54
CA LEU A 23 30.98 -8.96 0.25
C LEU A 23 29.74 -9.18 -0.62
N VAL A 24 29.05 -10.29 -0.39
CA VAL A 24 27.66 -10.42 -0.75
C VAL A 24 27.06 -9.25 0.01
N GLU A 25 26.76 -8.15 -0.70
CA GLU A 25 25.84 -7.16 -0.17
C GLU A 25 24.68 -7.99 0.36
N ALA A 26 24.44 -7.89 1.68
CA ALA A 26 23.41 -8.69 2.30
C ALA A 26 22.08 -8.27 1.66
N GLU A 27 21.64 -9.06 0.68
CA GLU A 27 20.34 -8.87 0.04
C GLU A 27 19.30 -9.02 1.16
N HIS A 28 18.54 -7.97 1.40
CA HIS A 28 17.49 -7.97 2.39
C HIS A 28 16.42 -9.00 1.95
N THR A 29 15.93 -9.80 2.90
CA THR A 29 15.04 -10.93 2.63
C THR A 29 13.57 -10.61 2.89
N SER A 30 13.28 -9.48 3.53
CA SER A 30 11.90 -9.03 3.75
C SER A 30 11.81 -7.52 3.97
N ASN A 31 10.67 -6.94 3.60
CA ASN A 31 10.35 -5.55 3.84
C ASN A 31 9.14 -5.47 4.76
N TRP A 32 9.26 -4.64 5.80
CA TRP A 32 8.22 -4.41 6.80
C TRP A 32 7.84 -2.94 6.83
N ALA A 33 6.60 -2.65 7.20
CA ALA A 33 6.13 -1.29 7.41
C ALA A 33 5.55 -1.15 8.82
N VAL A 34 5.91 -0.08 9.53
CA VAL A 34 5.31 0.34 10.79
C VAL A 34 4.73 1.73 10.57
N LEU A 35 3.41 1.81 10.51
CA LEU A 35 2.66 3.00 10.10
C LEU A 35 1.82 3.50 11.27
N VAL A 36 2.14 4.70 11.76
CA VAL A 36 1.60 5.20 13.02
C VAL A 36 0.97 6.58 12.84
N SER A 37 -0.34 6.66 13.06
CA SER A 37 -0.99 7.93 13.32
C SER A 37 -0.97 8.15 14.83
N THR A 38 -0.52 9.31 15.29
CA THR A 38 -0.42 9.57 16.74
C THR A 38 -1.51 10.49 17.25
N SER A 39 -2.33 11.05 16.36
CA SER A 39 -3.35 12.04 16.71
C SER A 39 -4.76 11.50 16.63
N ARG A 40 -5.58 11.87 17.61
CA ARG A 40 -7.02 11.53 17.69
C ARG A 40 -7.90 12.75 17.45
N PHE A 41 -9.21 12.55 17.43
CA PHE A 41 -10.25 13.55 17.18
C PHE A 41 -10.41 13.99 15.73
N TRP A 42 -11.63 14.41 15.40
CA TRP A 42 -12.06 14.73 14.03
C TRP A 42 -11.20 15.80 13.34
N PHE A 43 -10.75 16.83 14.06
CA PHE A 43 -9.93 17.90 13.49
C PHE A 43 -8.53 17.43 13.04
N ASN A 44 -8.15 16.20 13.41
CA ASN A 44 -6.90 15.54 13.00
C ASN A 44 -7.12 14.44 11.96
N TYR A 45 -8.27 14.44 11.27
CA TYR A 45 -8.61 13.48 10.22
C TYR A 45 -7.45 13.16 9.28
N ARG A 46 -6.73 14.19 8.81
CA ARG A 46 -5.58 14.07 7.92
C ARG A 46 -4.47 13.14 8.40
N HIS A 47 -4.17 13.06 9.70
CA HIS A 47 -3.09 12.20 10.18
C HIS A 47 -3.44 10.72 10.02
N LEU A 48 -4.71 10.35 10.21
CA LEU A 48 -5.20 9.02 9.90
C LEU A 48 -5.21 8.77 8.38
N ALA A 49 -5.73 9.72 7.59
CA ALA A 49 -5.75 9.60 6.14
C ALA A 49 -4.35 9.45 5.53
N ASN A 50 -3.36 10.23 6.00
CA ASN A 50 -1.95 10.12 5.64
C ASN A 50 -1.44 8.66 5.77
N VAL A 51 -1.64 8.07 6.95
CA VAL A 51 -1.22 6.70 7.26
C VAL A 51 -1.92 5.68 6.37
N LEU A 52 -3.23 5.84 6.16
CA LEU A 52 -3.99 4.96 5.27
C LEU A 52 -3.52 5.06 3.81
N SER A 53 -3.15 6.25 3.35
CA SER A 53 -2.61 6.42 1.99
C SER A 53 -1.25 5.75 1.83
N ILE A 54 -0.37 5.82 2.84
CA ILE A 54 0.90 5.09 2.85
C ILE A 54 0.65 3.58 2.93
N TYR A 55 -0.28 3.12 3.78
CA TYR A 55 -0.70 1.73 3.87
C TYR A 55 -1.13 1.17 2.51
N ARG A 56 -1.97 1.90 1.79
CA ARG A 56 -2.39 1.50 0.44
C ARG A 56 -1.24 1.45 -0.54
N THR A 57 -0.26 2.34 -0.41
CA THR A 57 0.93 2.34 -1.26
C THR A 57 1.79 1.10 -1.03
N VAL A 58 2.09 0.76 0.23
CA VAL A 58 2.87 -0.46 0.54
C VAL A 58 2.11 -1.73 0.13
N LYS A 59 0.78 -1.76 0.29
CA LYS A 59 -0.08 -2.85 -0.18
C LYS A 59 -0.08 -2.98 -1.70
N ARG A 60 -0.17 -1.86 -2.42
CA ARG A 60 -0.10 -1.82 -3.90
C ARG A 60 1.23 -2.36 -4.40
N LEU A 61 2.31 -2.06 -3.69
CA LEU A 61 3.66 -2.54 -3.99
C LEU A 61 3.94 -3.93 -3.39
N GLY A 62 2.91 -4.57 -2.83
CA GLY A 62 2.86 -6.01 -2.56
C GLY A 62 3.25 -6.44 -1.15
N ILE A 63 3.57 -5.53 -0.23
CA ILE A 63 3.87 -5.91 1.16
C ILE A 63 2.57 -6.49 1.77
N PRO A 64 2.57 -7.74 2.28
CA PRO A 64 1.38 -8.36 2.86
C PRO A 64 1.06 -7.79 4.25
N ASP A 65 -0.20 -7.89 4.70
CA ASP A 65 -0.63 -7.37 6.02
C ASP A 65 0.17 -7.98 7.18
N SER A 66 0.57 -9.24 7.04
CA SER A 66 1.44 -9.91 8.02
C SER A 66 2.82 -9.25 8.22
N GLN A 67 3.19 -8.28 7.37
CA GLN A 67 4.43 -7.49 7.42
C GLN A 67 4.16 -5.98 7.56
N ILE A 68 2.91 -5.58 7.80
CA ILE A 68 2.53 -4.19 8.04
C ILE A 68 1.95 -4.11 9.44
N ILE A 69 2.53 -3.25 10.28
CA ILE A 69 1.95 -2.87 11.57
C ILE A 69 1.27 -1.53 11.42
N LEU A 70 -0.05 -1.51 11.58
CA LEU A 70 -0.88 -0.32 11.44
C LEU A 70 -1.45 0.11 12.80
N MET A 71 -1.13 1.33 13.22
CA MET A 71 -1.58 1.91 14.48
C MET A 71 -2.47 3.14 14.24
N LEU A 72 -3.77 3.02 14.53
CA LEU A 72 -4.76 4.10 14.37
C LEU A 72 -5.43 4.44 15.71
N PRO A 73 -5.22 5.66 16.24
CA PRO A 73 -5.66 6.05 17.58
C PRO A 73 -7.15 6.45 17.63
N ASP A 74 -7.81 6.53 16.48
CA ASP A 74 -9.22 6.87 16.35
C ASP A 74 -9.76 6.25 15.05
N ASP A 75 -11.08 6.16 14.92
CA ASP A 75 -11.76 5.63 13.73
C ASP A 75 -12.57 6.74 13.07
N MET A 76 -11.98 7.36 12.03
CA MET A 76 -12.66 8.42 11.28
C MET A 76 -13.77 7.87 10.39
N ALA A 77 -13.70 6.61 9.96
CA ALA A 77 -14.73 5.99 9.14
C ALA A 77 -16.05 5.85 9.91
N CYS A 78 -15.97 5.50 11.20
CA CYS A 78 -17.12 5.36 12.09
C CYS A 78 -17.45 6.62 12.91
N ASN A 79 -16.78 7.75 12.69
CA ASN A 79 -17.01 8.96 13.46
C ASN A 79 -18.39 9.56 13.14
N PRO A 80 -19.22 9.97 14.12
CA PRO A 80 -20.52 10.59 13.86
C PRO A 80 -20.47 11.91 13.07
N ARG A 81 -19.31 12.55 12.99
CA ARG A 81 -19.09 13.76 12.17
C ARG A 81 -18.80 13.44 10.70
N ASN A 82 -18.50 12.18 10.38
CA ASN A 82 -18.20 11.77 9.02
C ASN A 82 -19.47 11.79 8.17
N ALA A 83 -19.52 12.70 7.20
CA ALA A 83 -20.61 12.78 6.23
C ALA A 83 -20.68 11.54 5.31
N PHE A 84 -19.61 10.73 5.27
CA PHE A 84 -19.50 9.49 4.47
C PHE A 84 -19.19 8.30 5.39
N PRO A 85 -20.21 7.71 6.03
CA PRO A 85 -19.99 6.62 6.98
C PRO A 85 -19.28 5.42 6.34
N GLY A 86 -18.28 4.89 7.05
CA GLY A 86 -17.52 3.72 6.62
C GLY A 86 -16.38 4.01 5.63
N THR A 87 -16.15 5.27 5.24
CA THR A 87 -15.11 5.62 4.28
C THR A 87 -14.18 6.73 4.79
N VAL A 88 -12.97 6.77 4.23
CA VAL A 88 -11.97 7.83 4.50
C VAL A 88 -11.35 8.28 3.17
N TYR A 89 -11.17 9.58 2.96
CA TYR A 89 -10.63 10.14 1.71
C TYR A 89 -9.49 11.12 1.99
N SER A 90 -8.44 11.12 1.17
CA SER A 90 -7.34 12.12 1.25
C SER A 90 -7.44 13.25 0.23
N ASN A 91 -8.54 13.31 -0.52
CA ASN A 91 -8.77 14.27 -1.59
C ASN A 91 -10.26 14.61 -1.72
N ALA A 92 -10.55 15.83 -2.19
CA ALA A 92 -11.91 16.35 -2.28
C ALA A 92 -12.74 15.71 -3.42
N ASP A 93 -12.09 15.18 -4.45
CA ASP A 93 -12.73 14.40 -5.52
C ASP A 93 -13.06 12.97 -5.09
N ARG A 94 -12.58 12.53 -3.91
CA ARG A 94 -12.94 11.26 -3.27
C ARG A 94 -12.76 10.05 -4.19
N ALA A 95 -11.75 10.12 -5.04
CA ALA A 95 -11.51 9.10 -6.06
C ALA A 95 -11.20 7.71 -5.46
N VAL A 96 -10.65 7.69 -4.25
CA VAL A 96 -10.21 6.46 -3.59
C VAL A 96 -10.62 6.47 -2.12
N ASP A 97 -11.48 5.51 -1.73
CA ASP A 97 -11.71 5.22 -0.32
C ASP A 97 -10.47 4.53 0.28
N LEU A 98 -9.88 5.20 1.25
CA LEU A 98 -8.68 4.78 1.95
C LEU A 98 -8.93 3.68 2.97
N TYR A 99 -10.14 3.63 3.54
CA TYR A 99 -10.51 2.64 4.55
C TYR A 99 -10.80 1.31 3.87
N GLY A 100 -11.82 1.25 3.00
CA GLY A 100 -12.17 0.08 2.20
C GLY A 100 -12.36 -1.21 3.02
N ASP A 101 -12.47 -2.34 2.31
CA ASP A 101 -12.74 -3.64 2.94
C ASP A 101 -11.48 -4.42 3.36
N ASN A 102 -10.28 -3.91 3.03
CA ASN A 102 -9.03 -4.69 3.06
C ASN A 102 -7.94 -4.07 3.95
N ILE A 103 -8.38 -3.38 5.00
CA ILE A 103 -7.51 -2.79 6.01
C ILE A 103 -7.42 -3.69 7.25
N GLU A 104 -6.19 -4.02 7.65
CA GLU A 104 -5.92 -4.67 8.94
C GLU A 104 -5.30 -3.65 9.89
N VAL A 105 -6.09 -3.17 10.86
CA VAL A 105 -5.58 -2.29 11.92
C VAL A 105 -5.14 -3.14 13.10
N ASP A 106 -3.85 -3.11 13.44
CA ASP A 106 -3.28 -3.89 14.53
C ASP A 106 -3.53 -3.25 15.88
N TYR A 107 -3.14 -1.99 16.06
CA TYR A 107 -3.35 -1.25 17.31
C TYR A 107 -4.45 -0.20 17.10
N ARG A 108 -5.55 -0.34 17.83
CA ARG A 108 -6.76 0.49 17.66
C ARG A 108 -7.02 1.36 18.88
N GLY A 109 -7.40 2.61 18.66
CA GLY A 109 -7.89 3.49 19.71
C GLY A 109 -6.89 3.62 20.85
N TYR A 110 -7.32 3.26 22.06
CA TYR A 110 -6.49 3.34 23.28
C TYR A 110 -5.26 2.42 23.29
N GLU A 111 -5.12 1.50 22.34
CA GLU A 111 -3.90 0.68 22.23
C GLU A 111 -2.74 1.44 21.58
N VAL A 112 -2.99 2.58 20.94
CA VAL A 112 -1.94 3.40 20.31
C VAL A 112 -1.26 4.30 21.35
N THR A 113 -0.42 3.70 22.18
CA THR A 113 0.34 4.39 23.25
C THR A 113 1.83 4.41 22.93
N VAL A 114 2.57 5.32 23.58
CA VAL A 114 4.03 5.34 23.47
C VAL A 114 4.62 4.02 23.94
N GLU A 115 4.09 3.48 25.04
CA GLU A 115 4.51 2.19 25.60
C GLU A 115 4.37 1.03 24.60
N ASN A 116 3.20 0.88 23.97
CA ASN A 116 2.98 -0.21 23.03
C ASN A 116 3.86 -0.08 21.79
N PHE A 117 4.07 1.13 21.30
CA PHE A 117 4.97 1.39 20.18
C PHE A 117 6.42 1.02 20.51
N ILE A 118 6.94 1.45 21.66
CA ILE A 118 8.30 1.09 22.10
C ILE A 118 8.43 -0.42 22.34
N ARG A 119 7.41 -1.06 22.95
CA ARG A 119 7.41 -2.52 23.15
C ARG A 119 7.42 -3.30 21.84
N LEU A 120 6.66 -2.84 20.84
CA LEU A 120 6.67 -3.41 19.49
C LEU A 120 8.07 -3.35 18.88
N LEU A 121 8.68 -2.14 18.84
CA LEU A 121 10.02 -1.92 18.30
C LEU A 121 11.09 -2.71 19.03
N THR A 122 10.96 -2.93 20.35
CA THR A 122 12.00 -3.59 21.16
C THR A 122 11.77 -5.08 21.43
N ASP A 123 10.72 -5.68 20.86
CA ASP A 123 10.29 -7.07 21.09
C ASP A 123 9.99 -7.37 22.56
N ARG A 124 9.26 -6.45 23.21
CA ARG A 124 8.85 -6.55 24.61
C ARG A 124 7.33 -6.65 24.74
N VAL A 125 6.70 -7.32 23.77
CA VAL A 125 5.27 -7.63 23.79
C VAL A 125 5.05 -9.03 24.39
N GLY A 126 4.09 -9.19 25.31
CA GLY A 126 3.83 -10.43 26.04
C GLY A 126 3.46 -11.59 25.12
N GLU A 127 3.75 -12.85 25.52
CA GLU A 127 3.54 -14.06 24.70
C GLU A 127 2.09 -14.25 24.23
N GLU A 128 1.13 -13.73 24.99
CA GLU A 128 -0.30 -13.74 24.70
C GLU A 128 -0.71 -12.90 23.49
N MET A 129 0.14 -11.96 23.08
CA MET A 129 -0.17 -11.04 21.98
C MET A 129 -0.15 -11.76 20.63
N PRO A 130 -1.16 -11.53 19.77
CA PRO A 130 -1.27 -12.18 18.47
C PRO A 130 -0.10 -11.79 17.56
N ARG A 131 0.17 -12.63 16.55
CA ARG A 131 1.25 -12.41 15.59
C ARG A 131 1.16 -11.06 14.88
N SER A 132 -0.04 -10.59 14.55
CA SER A 132 -0.27 -9.30 13.87
C SER A 132 0.19 -8.10 14.69
N LYS A 133 0.30 -8.24 16.02
CA LYS A 133 0.82 -7.20 16.92
C LYS A 133 2.33 -7.32 17.19
N ARG A 134 3.07 -8.10 16.40
CA ARG A 134 4.52 -8.33 16.55
C ARG A 134 5.26 -7.93 15.28
N LEU A 135 6.35 -7.19 15.46
CA LEU A 135 7.27 -6.84 14.38
C LEU A 135 8.30 -7.97 14.19
N LEU A 136 8.01 -9.00 13.39
CA LEU A 136 8.86 -10.21 13.31
C LEU A 136 10.04 -10.05 12.34
N THR A 137 10.84 -8.99 12.53
CA THR A 137 12.00 -8.62 11.71
C THR A 137 13.31 -9.22 12.24
N ASP A 138 14.31 -9.31 11.36
CA ASP A 138 15.66 -9.84 11.60
C ASP A 138 16.75 -8.94 10.95
N ASP A 139 18.02 -9.39 10.97
CA ASP A 139 19.17 -8.66 10.41
C ASP A 139 19.21 -8.58 8.89
N ARG A 140 18.20 -9.14 8.21
CA ARG A 140 17.97 -9.04 6.76
C ARG A 140 16.62 -8.38 6.44
N SER A 141 16.00 -7.72 7.40
CA SER A 141 14.71 -7.06 7.22
C SER A 141 14.88 -5.56 7.04
N ASN A 142 14.41 -4.99 5.92
CA ASN A 142 14.28 -3.55 5.80
C ASN A 142 12.96 -3.08 6.40
N ILE A 143 12.96 -1.92 7.04
CA ILE A 143 11.78 -1.43 7.75
C ILE A 143 11.50 0.01 7.34
N LEU A 144 10.30 0.26 6.79
CA LEU A 144 9.72 1.58 6.69
C LEU A 144 9.02 1.91 8.02
N VAL A 145 9.50 2.94 8.72
CA VAL A 145 8.79 3.49 9.89
C VAL A 145 8.24 4.85 9.49
N TYR A 146 6.92 4.95 9.32
CA TYR A 146 6.24 6.20 8.99
C TYR A 146 5.36 6.65 10.15
N MET A 147 5.60 7.86 10.63
CA MET A 147 4.84 8.46 11.73
C MET A 147 4.28 9.82 11.34
N THR A 148 3.05 10.12 11.74
CA THR A 148 2.45 11.45 11.52
C THR A 148 1.57 11.87 12.68
N GLY A 149 1.61 13.16 12.99
CA GLY A 149 0.85 13.74 14.08
C GLY A 149 1.33 15.14 14.45
N HIS A 150 0.96 15.58 15.66
CA HIS A 150 1.43 16.85 16.22
C HIS A 150 2.69 16.65 17.04
N GLY A 151 3.65 17.55 16.89
CA GLY A 151 4.95 17.46 17.52
C GLY A 151 5.59 18.83 17.68
N GLY A 152 6.85 18.83 18.08
CA GLY A 152 7.67 20.01 18.23
C GLY A 152 9.12 19.63 18.40
N ASN A 153 9.92 20.51 18.99
CA ASN A 153 11.34 20.28 19.18
C ASN A 153 11.60 19.02 20.01
N GLU A 154 12.07 17.96 19.34
CA GLU A 154 12.46 16.66 19.90
C GLU A 154 11.31 15.84 20.53
N PHE A 155 10.04 16.12 20.20
CA PHE A 155 8.91 15.30 20.64
C PHE A 155 7.78 15.15 19.62
N LEU A 156 7.04 14.05 19.71
CA LEU A 156 5.79 13.79 18.97
C LEU A 156 4.70 13.37 19.96
N LYS A 157 3.53 14.03 19.91
CA LYS A 157 2.39 13.74 20.78
C LYS A 157 1.68 12.47 20.36
N PHE A 158 1.31 11.65 21.34
CA PHE A 158 0.45 10.49 21.23
C PHE A 158 -0.88 10.75 21.95
N GLN A 159 -1.97 10.59 21.20
CA GLN A 159 -3.35 10.72 21.68
C GLN A 159 -3.69 12.00 22.45
N ASP A 160 -2.94 13.09 22.25
CA ASP A 160 -3.10 14.36 22.99
C ASP A 160 -2.86 14.24 24.51
N ALA A 161 -2.22 13.16 24.98
CA ALA A 161 -1.99 12.89 26.40
C ALA A 161 -0.54 12.51 26.74
N GLU A 162 0.14 11.82 25.82
CA GLU A 162 1.52 11.36 25.98
C GLU A 162 2.41 11.99 24.90
N GLU A 163 3.72 11.93 25.11
CA GLU A 163 4.73 12.38 24.14
C GLU A 163 5.83 11.33 24.05
N ILE A 164 6.30 11.03 22.84
CA ILE A 164 7.53 10.27 22.60
C ILE A 164 8.63 11.25 22.22
N GLY A 165 9.80 11.14 22.87
CA GLY A 165 10.96 11.97 22.59
C GLY A 165 11.85 11.42 21.49
N ALA A 166 12.68 12.29 20.90
CA ALA A 166 13.74 11.90 19.96
C ALA A 166 14.74 10.89 20.59
N PHE A 167 14.98 11.01 21.91
CA PHE A 167 15.83 10.08 22.66
C PHE A 167 15.19 8.70 22.82
N ASP A 168 13.88 8.62 23.10
CA ASP A 168 13.17 7.34 23.21
C ASP A 168 13.21 6.56 21.88
N LEU A 169 13.05 7.27 20.75
CA LEU A 169 13.20 6.69 19.42
C LEU A 169 14.63 6.19 19.16
N ALA A 170 15.63 7.00 19.54
CA ALA A 170 17.04 6.63 19.38
C ALA A 170 17.36 5.34 20.15
N ASP A 171 16.94 5.25 21.41
CA ASP A 171 17.18 4.09 22.26
C ASP A 171 16.36 2.86 21.82
N ALA A 172 15.18 3.06 21.23
CA ALA A 172 14.40 1.96 20.66
C ALA A 172 15.07 1.37 19.41
N PHE A 173 15.53 2.22 18.48
CA PHE A 173 16.25 1.77 17.30
C PHE A 173 17.61 1.15 17.66
N GLU A 174 18.29 1.63 18.70
CA GLU A 174 19.50 0.99 19.19
C GLU A 174 19.24 -0.40 19.73
N GLN A 175 18.18 -0.58 20.51
CA GLN A 175 17.81 -1.91 20.97
C GLN A 175 17.44 -2.84 19.81
N MET A 176 16.84 -2.33 18.73
CA MET A 176 16.62 -3.13 17.53
C MET A 176 17.94 -3.55 16.87
N TRP A 177 18.90 -2.64 16.81
CA TRP A 177 20.23 -2.89 16.23
C TRP A 177 20.99 -3.97 17.02
N GLU A 178 21.09 -3.81 18.34
CA GLU A 178 21.76 -4.76 19.23
C GLU A 178 21.11 -6.15 19.20
N LYS A 179 19.78 -6.18 19.03
CA LYS A 179 19.01 -7.44 18.88
C LYS A 179 18.97 -7.97 17.45
N LYS A 180 19.68 -7.34 16.50
CA LYS A 180 19.72 -7.78 15.09
C LYS A 180 18.34 -7.87 14.45
N ARG A 181 17.51 -6.84 14.64
CA ARG A 181 16.11 -6.79 14.19
C ARG A 181 15.88 -5.93 12.97
N TYR A 182 16.93 -5.41 12.35
CA TYR A 182 16.81 -4.76 11.05
C TYR A 182 18.13 -4.85 10.27
N HIS A 183 18.00 -4.80 8.96
CA HIS A 183 19.10 -4.57 8.02
C HIS A 183 19.29 -3.07 7.79
N GLU A 184 18.24 -2.40 7.32
CA GLU A 184 18.16 -0.96 7.07
C GLU A 184 16.79 -0.40 7.52
N ILE A 185 16.76 0.83 8.04
CA ILE A 185 15.52 1.53 8.38
C ILE A 185 15.40 2.79 7.52
N LEU A 186 14.22 2.98 6.92
CA LEU A 186 13.78 4.28 6.42
C LEU A 186 12.77 4.88 7.41
N PHE A 187 13.20 5.88 8.16
CA PHE A 187 12.37 6.59 9.13
C PHE A 187 11.83 7.89 8.50
N MET A 188 10.51 7.96 8.32
CA MET A 188 9.81 9.10 7.75
C MET A 188 8.85 9.68 8.79
N ILE A 189 8.91 11.00 9.02
CA ILE A 189 8.07 11.63 10.03
C ILE A 189 7.45 12.95 9.54
N ASP A 190 6.11 13.02 9.59
CA ASP A 190 5.35 14.21 9.20
C ASP A 190 4.74 14.90 10.43
N THR A 191 5.43 15.93 10.91
CA THR A 191 5.02 16.73 12.07
C THR A 191 5.75 18.08 12.10
N CYS A 192 5.32 19.00 12.97
CA CYS A 192 6.05 20.25 13.22
C CYS A 192 7.42 19.95 13.83
N GLN A 193 8.47 20.59 13.31
CA GLN A 193 9.86 20.39 13.70
C GLN A 193 10.34 18.93 13.57
N ALA A 194 9.78 18.20 12.60
CA ALA A 194 10.06 16.78 12.33
C ALA A 194 11.56 16.43 12.29
N ASN A 195 12.40 17.32 11.75
CA ASN A 195 13.84 17.07 11.61
C ASN A 195 14.57 16.90 12.95
N THR A 196 13.99 17.41 14.04
CA THR A 196 14.55 17.26 15.39
C THR A 196 14.36 15.83 15.92
N MET A 197 13.38 15.08 15.43
CA MET A 197 13.04 13.74 15.93
C MET A 197 14.10 12.69 15.62
N TYR A 198 14.83 12.85 14.51
CA TYR A 198 15.93 11.96 14.17
C TYR A 198 17.30 12.50 14.58
N SER A 199 17.39 13.66 15.23
CA SER A 199 18.66 14.30 15.58
C SER A 199 19.50 13.51 16.60
N LYS A 200 18.82 12.71 17.44
CA LYS A 200 19.46 11.89 18.48
C LYS A 200 19.75 10.46 18.07
N LEU A 201 19.33 10.02 16.88
CA LEU A 201 19.62 8.66 16.42
C LEU A 201 21.14 8.45 16.33
N TYR A 202 21.61 7.28 16.75
CA TYR A 202 23.03 6.92 16.75
C TYR A 202 23.32 5.50 16.24
N SER A 203 22.28 4.69 16.00
CA SER A 203 22.39 3.34 15.46
C SER A 203 22.63 3.37 13.95
N PRO A 204 23.44 2.45 13.41
CA PRO A 204 23.80 2.47 12.00
C PRO A 204 22.65 2.04 11.07
N ASN A 205 22.82 2.26 9.76
CA ASN A 205 21.92 1.83 8.70
C ASN A 205 20.51 2.45 8.76
N ILE A 206 20.41 3.70 9.21
CA ILE A 206 19.17 4.46 9.25
C ILE A 206 19.25 5.62 8.25
N ILE A 207 18.27 5.68 7.36
CA ILE A 207 17.95 6.84 6.54
C ILE A 207 16.76 7.52 7.19
N ALA A 208 16.85 8.82 7.50
CA ALA A 208 15.76 9.54 8.11
C ALA A 208 15.35 10.77 7.29
N THR A 209 14.06 11.05 7.22
CA THR A 209 13.51 12.24 6.58
C THR A 209 12.33 12.79 7.37
N GLY A 210 12.20 14.11 7.39
CA GLY A 210 11.18 14.82 8.17
C GLY A 210 10.57 15.97 7.38
N SER A 211 9.33 16.33 7.70
CA SER A 211 8.60 17.34 6.94
C SER A 211 9.02 18.79 7.19
N SER A 212 9.64 19.10 8.33
CA SER A 212 9.95 20.48 8.72
C SER A 212 11.17 20.61 9.64
N GLU A 213 11.93 21.69 9.47
CA GLU A 213 13.10 22.04 10.30
C GLU A 213 12.72 22.54 11.70
N LEU A 214 13.73 22.68 12.56
CA LEU A 214 13.59 23.40 13.84
C LEU A 214 12.98 24.79 13.59
N ASP A 215 12.07 25.20 14.48
CA ASP A 215 11.31 26.46 14.39
C ASP A 215 10.34 26.57 13.18
N GLN A 216 10.06 25.48 12.46
CA GLN A 216 9.04 25.44 11.40
C GLN A 216 7.86 24.54 11.78
N SER A 217 6.66 24.93 11.32
CA SER A 217 5.48 24.08 11.35
C SER A 217 5.46 23.12 10.15
N SER A 218 4.75 22.00 10.26
CA SER A 218 4.23 21.27 9.10
C SER A 218 2.84 21.78 8.75
N TYR A 219 2.43 21.57 7.49
CA TYR A 219 1.20 22.17 6.96
C TYR A 219 0.27 21.13 6.36
N SER A 220 -1.02 21.32 6.61
CA SER A 220 -2.08 20.56 5.97
C SER A 220 -2.27 20.95 4.50
N HIS A 221 -2.85 20.04 3.71
CA HIS A 221 -3.27 20.24 2.33
C HIS A 221 -4.72 19.75 2.14
N HIS A 222 -5.36 20.16 1.03
CA HIS A 222 -6.73 19.78 0.65
C HIS A 222 -7.77 19.90 1.80
N ALA A 223 -8.39 21.07 1.92
CA ALA A 223 -9.60 21.19 2.74
C ALA A 223 -10.80 20.60 1.99
N ASP A 224 -11.55 19.71 2.65
CA ASP A 224 -12.82 19.18 2.12
C ASP A 224 -13.97 19.83 2.91
N ASN A 225 -14.89 20.49 2.19
CA ASN A 225 -16.00 21.22 2.81
C ASN A 225 -17.08 20.30 3.40
N ASP A 226 -17.27 19.09 2.85
CA ASP A 226 -18.27 18.15 3.36
C ASP A 226 -17.73 17.40 4.59
N VAL A 227 -16.42 17.12 4.63
CA VAL A 227 -15.74 16.57 5.82
C VAL A 227 -15.51 17.67 6.88
N GLY A 228 -15.36 18.91 6.43
CA GLY A 228 -15.23 20.12 7.26
C GLY A 228 -13.83 20.36 7.84
N VAL A 229 -12.81 19.61 7.38
CA VAL A 229 -11.42 19.68 7.85
C VAL A 229 -10.45 19.42 6.69
N ALA A 230 -9.16 19.66 6.91
CA ALA A 230 -8.13 19.22 5.98
C ALA A 230 -7.98 17.70 6.02
N VAL A 231 -7.82 17.08 4.84
CA VAL A 231 -7.86 15.62 4.69
C VAL A 231 -6.50 14.96 4.46
N ILE A 232 -5.43 15.73 4.25
CA ILE A 232 -4.07 15.22 4.09
C ILE A 232 -3.04 16.29 4.51
N ASP A 233 -1.80 15.91 4.81
CA ASP A 233 -0.70 16.87 5.00
C ASP A 233 0.17 17.03 3.74
N ARG A 234 0.81 18.20 3.59
CA ARG A 234 1.58 18.56 2.39
C ARG A 234 2.72 17.60 2.12
N TYR A 235 3.56 17.37 3.11
CA TYR A 235 4.71 16.48 2.98
C TYR A 235 4.27 15.09 2.56
N THR A 236 3.25 14.54 3.23
CA THR A 236 2.69 13.23 2.88
C THR A 236 2.08 13.21 1.47
N TYR A 237 1.31 14.24 1.09
CA TYR A 237 0.73 14.35 -0.25
C TYR A 237 1.79 14.30 -1.35
N TYR A 238 2.89 15.04 -1.22
CA TYR A 238 3.93 15.06 -2.25
C TYR A 238 4.80 13.80 -2.27
N ASN A 239 4.97 13.11 -1.13
CA ASN A 239 5.53 11.76 -1.12
C ASN A 239 4.63 10.78 -1.88
N LEU A 240 3.32 10.82 -1.63
CA LEU A 240 2.34 9.98 -2.32
C LEU A 240 2.28 10.30 -3.81
N GLU A 241 2.32 11.58 -4.21
CA GLU A 241 2.41 12.01 -5.61
C GLU A 241 3.59 11.33 -6.31
N PHE A 242 4.80 11.38 -5.72
CA PHE A 242 5.97 10.71 -6.25
C PHE A 242 5.78 9.18 -6.33
N LEU A 243 5.30 8.57 -5.24
CA LEU A 243 5.10 7.12 -5.16
C LEU A 243 4.06 6.63 -6.17
N GLU A 244 3.01 7.38 -6.45
CA GLU A 244 1.95 7.02 -7.41
C GLU A 244 2.36 7.25 -8.86
N THR A 245 3.17 8.28 -9.13
CA THR A 245 3.55 8.65 -10.50
C THR A 245 4.80 7.93 -10.98
N GLU A 246 5.83 7.86 -10.13
CA GLU A 246 7.18 7.39 -10.44
C GLU A 246 7.44 5.94 -9.97
N VAL A 247 6.70 5.43 -8.97
CA VAL A 247 6.88 4.08 -8.38
C VAL A 247 5.60 3.24 -8.52
N ARG A 248 5.26 2.95 -9.78
CA ARG A 248 4.00 2.26 -10.14
C ARG A 248 3.97 0.80 -9.75
N ASP A 249 5.11 0.13 -9.78
CA ASP A 249 5.27 -1.29 -9.48
C ASP A 249 6.66 -1.59 -8.89
N THR A 250 6.86 -2.83 -8.45
CA THR A 250 8.10 -3.30 -7.80
C THR A 250 9.31 -3.37 -8.73
N SER A 251 9.14 -3.21 -10.04
CA SER A 251 10.26 -3.17 -11.00
C SER A 251 10.90 -1.78 -11.09
N SER A 252 10.28 -0.75 -10.51
CA SER A 252 10.78 0.63 -10.51
C SER A 252 12.22 0.70 -10.00
N LYS A 253 13.03 1.50 -10.68
CA LYS A 253 14.43 1.77 -10.33
C LYS A 253 14.62 3.13 -9.69
N LYS A 254 13.54 3.77 -9.28
CA LYS A 254 13.58 5.04 -8.56
C LYS A 254 14.21 4.83 -7.20
N THR A 255 15.12 5.73 -6.89
CA THR A 255 15.91 5.69 -5.68
C THR A 255 15.30 6.56 -4.59
N VAL A 256 15.69 6.29 -3.35
CA VAL A 256 15.40 7.15 -2.21
C VAL A 256 15.97 8.57 -2.44
N GLY A 257 17.10 8.69 -3.15
CA GLY A 257 17.63 9.97 -3.62
C GLY A 257 16.66 10.70 -4.56
N ASP A 258 16.09 10.01 -5.55
CA ASP A 258 15.10 10.60 -6.47
C ASP A 258 13.85 11.10 -5.73
N LEU A 259 13.41 10.36 -4.71
CA LEU A 259 12.30 10.77 -3.84
C LEU A 259 12.64 12.07 -3.11
N PHE A 260 13.83 12.15 -2.49
CA PHE A 260 14.25 13.32 -1.74
C PHE A 260 14.50 14.54 -2.65
N ASP A 261 14.96 14.33 -3.86
CA ASP A 261 15.17 15.40 -4.85
C ASP A 261 13.84 15.96 -5.38
N SER A 262 12.72 15.24 -5.17
CA SER A 262 11.38 15.74 -5.49
C SER A 262 10.84 16.75 -4.47
N TYR A 263 11.48 16.88 -3.30
CA TYR A 263 11.06 17.79 -2.24
C TYR A 263 11.40 19.24 -2.58
N SER A 264 10.43 20.13 -2.42
CA SER A 264 10.65 21.57 -2.60
C SER A 264 9.84 22.37 -1.58
N TYR A 265 10.37 23.52 -1.21
CA TYR A 265 9.70 24.43 -0.28
C TYR A 265 8.37 24.92 -0.86
N GLU A 266 8.29 25.17 -2.17
CA GLU A 266 7.09 25.65 -2.85
C GLU A 266 5.94 24.64 -2.78
N LYS A 267 6.27 23.34 -2.79
CA LYS A 267 5.30 22.26 -2.60
C LYS A 267 4.94 22.12 -1.13
N ILE A 268 5.94 21.84 -0.28
CA ILE A 268 5.75 21.36 1.09
C ILE A 268 5.41 22.52 2.07
N HIS A 269 5.84 23.74 1.76
CA HIS A 269 5.76 24.95 2.58
C HIS A 269 6.60 24.90 3.88
N SER A 270 7.49 23.92 3.98
CA SER A 270 8.51 23.79 5.02
C SER A 270 9.73 23.10 4.43
N HIS A 271 10.85 23.18 5.12
CA HIS A 271 12.10 22.56 4.71
C HIS A 271 12.12 21.10 5.16
N ALA A 272 11.84 20.20 4.21
CA ALA A 272 11.99 18.77 4.46
C ALA A 272 13.48 18.44 4.63
N GLY A 273 13.83 17.83 5.76
CA GLY A 273 15.21 17.46 6.06
C GLY A 273 15.47 16.00 5.78
N VAL A 274 16.72 15.66 5.54
CA VAL A 274 17.16 14.28 5.34
C VAL A 274 18.49 14.05 6.04
N ARG A 275 18.64 12.88 6.67
CA ARG A 275 19.84 12.46 7.40
C ARG A 275 20.31 11.08 6.91
N TYR A 276 21.63 10.94 6.69
CA TYR A 276 22.26 9.74 6.14
C TYR A 276 23.62 9.37 6.79
N ASP A 277 24.11 10.15 7.75
CA ASP A 277 25.44 9.97 8.37
C ASP A 277 25.58 8.64 9.12
N LEU A 278 24.46 8.05 9.55
CA LEU A 278 24.41 6.74 10.20
C LEU A 278 24.44 5.58 9.19
N PHE A 279 24.23 5.86 7.90
CA PHE A 279 24.17 4.84 6.88
C PHE A 279 25.57 4.41 6.43
N ARG A 280 25.83 3.11 6.40
CA ARG A 280 27.13 2.59 5.94
C ARG A 280 27.34 2.95 4.46
N GLY A 281 28.46 3.58 4.15
CA GLY A 281 28.73 4.14 2.82
C GLY A 281 28.24 5.58 2.63
N GLY A 282 27.65 6.20 3.65
CA GLY A 282 27.28 7.61 3.66
C GLY A 282 26.15 7.96 2.70
N ALA A 283 26.09 9.23 2.29
CA ALA A 283 24.98 9.78 1.52
C ALA A 283 24.79 9.12 0.15
N GLU A 284 25.87 8.76 -0.55
CA GLU A 284 25.77 8.10 -1.86
C GLU A 284 25.16 6.70 -1.77
N ALA A 285 25.59 5.91 -0.78
CA ALA A 285 25.03 4.59 -0.53
C ALA A 285 23.56 4.66 -0.08
N ALA A 286 23.23 5.59 0.82
CA ALA A 286 21.86 5.79 1.28
C ALA A 286 20.92 6.22 0.15
N ARG A 287 21.34 7.22 -0.65
CA ARG A 287 20.53 7.77 -1.73
C ARG A 287 20.37 6.82 -2.92
N SER A 288 21.27 5.87 -3.11
CA SER A 288 21.18 4.88 -4.20
C SER A 288 20.24 3.70 -3.90
N ARG A 289 19.79 3.53 -2.65
CA ARG A 289 18.77 2.52 -2.30
C ARG A 289 17.49 2.75 -3.09
N LEU A 290 16.84 1.68 -3.51
CA LEU A 290 15.59 1.79 -4.24
C LEU A 290 14.47 2.14 -3.27
N VAL A 291 13.48 2.90 -3.72
CA VAL A 291 12.26 3.12 -2.93
C VAL A 291 11.56 1.78 -2.65
N THR A 292 11.64 0.84 -3.58
CA THR A 292 11.08 -0.51 -3.44
C THR A 292 11.77 -1.34 -2.36
N ASP A 293 12.98 -1.00 -1.94
CA ASP A 293 13.68 -1.67 -0.84
C ASP A 293 13.03 -1.39 0.53
N PHE A 294 12.11 -0.42 0.60
CA PHE A 294 11.35 -0.08 1.81
C PHE A 294 9.83 -0.17 1.61
N PHE A 295 9.34 0.17 0.41
CA PHE A 295 7.91 0.22 0.11
C PHE A 295 7.38 -1.00 -0.63
N GLY A 296 8.25 -1.80 -1.28
CA GLY A 296 7.86 -2.92 -2.11
C GLY A 296 8.08 -4.28 -1.45
N ASN A 297 7.41 -5.31 -1.97
CA ASN A 297 7.65 -6.68 -1.54
C ASN A 297 8.95 -7.24 -2.11
N VAL A 298 9.66 -8.03 -1.32
CA VAL A 298 10.77 -8.88 -1.77
C VAL A 298 10.18 -10.20 -2.25
N GLN A 299 9.98 -10.34 -3.55
CA GLN A 299 9.58 -11.64 -4.12
C GLN A 299 10.82 -12.48 -4.42
N ASN A 300 11.15 -13.41 -3.52
CA ASN A 300 12.02 -14.53 -3.87
C ASN A 300 11.21 -15.53 -4.69
N VAL A 301 11.08 -15.29 -5.99
CA VAL A 301 10.58 -16.33 -6.90
C VAL A 301 11.71 -17.33 -7.09
N GLU A 302 11.70 -18.43 -6.34
CA GLU A 302 12.39 -19.65 -6.78
C GLU A 302 11.70 -20.10 -8.07
N VAL A 303 12.26 -19.69 -9.21
CA VAL A 303 11.88 -20.23 -10.50
C VAL A 303 12.44 -21.65 -10.53
N ASP A 304 11.67 -22.59 -10.00
CA ASP A 304 11.97 -24.01 -10.18
C ASP A 304 11.90 -24.27 -11.69
N GLY A 305 13.07 -24.42 -12.32
CA GLY A 305 13.27 -24.39 -13.77
C GLY A 305 12.65 -25.56 -14.53
N THR A 306 11.77 -26.32 -13.91
CA THR A 306 10.90 -27.28 -14.57
C THR A 306 9.62 -26.59 -14.99
N LYS A 307 9.54 -26.27 -16.29
CA LYS A 307 8.27 -25.96 -16.95
C LYS A 307 7.19 -26.92 -16.44
N ASN A 308 6.23 -26.40 -15.68
CA ASN A 308 5.12 -27.17 -15.13
C ASN A 308 4.21 -27.60 -16.30
N THR A 309 4.55 -28.73 -16.92
CA THR A 309 3.75 -29.39 -17.98
C THR A 309 2.33 -29.68 -17.52
N THR A 310 2.12 -29.80 -16.21
CA THR A 310 0.82 -29.97 -15.55
C THR A 310 -0.13 -28.80 -15.82
N LEU A 311 0.35 -27.56 -15.85
CA LEU A 311 -0.50 -26.39 -16.06
C LEU A 311 -0.96 -26.29 -17.52
N GLU A 312 -0.06 -26.60 -18.47
CA GLU A 312 -0.41 -26.67 -19.89
C GLU A 312 -1.37 -27.84 -20.17
N GLU A 313 -1.18 -28.99 -19.52
CA GLU A 313 -2.07 -30.15 -19.62
C GLU A 313 -3.46 -29.84 -19.06
N ASP A 314 -3.56 -29.15 -17.92
CA ASP A 314 -4.82 -28.75 -17.30
C ASP A 314 -5.55 -27.70 -18.15
N MET A 315 -4.83 -26.71 -18.69
CA MET A 315 -5.40 -25.74 -19.62
C MET A 315 -5.91 -26.40 -20.91
N LEU A 316 -5.17 -27.38 -21.43
CA LEU A 316 -5.58 -28.14 -22.61
C LEU A 316 -6.83 -28.99 -22.32
N ALA A 317 -6.89 -29.65 -21.16
CA ALA A 317 -8.05 -30.43 -20.72
C ALA A 317 -9.30 -29.55 -20.52
N LEU A 318 -9.12 -28.36 -19.95
CA LEU A 318 -10.20 -27.39 -19.77
C LEU A 318 -10.72 -26.88 -21.12
N SER A 319 -9.83 -26.56 -22.06
CA SER A 319 -10.21 -26.10 -23.40
C SER A 319 -11.03 -27.15 -24.17
N LYS A 320 -10.65 -28.44 -24.08
CA LYS A 320 -11.40 -29.55 -24.68
C LYS A 320 -12.78 -29.72 -24.06
N THR A 321 -12.88 -29.55 -22.75
CA THR A 321 -14.15 -29.66 -22.02
C THR A 321 -15.10 -28.53 -22.40
N ILE A 322 -14.60 -27.29 -22.51
CA ILE A 322 -15.39 -26.15 -22.98
C ILE A 322 -15.88 -26.37 -24.41
N ALA A 323 -15.05 -26.91 -25.30
CA ALA A 323 -15.46 -27.21 -26.68
C ALA A 323 -16.57 -28.28 -26.73
N ALA A 324 -16.46 -29.35 -25.95
CA ALA A 324 -17.47 -30.40 -25.87
C ALA A 324 -18.81 -29.89 -25.31
N LEU A 325 -18.77 -29.02 -24.30
CA LEU A 325 -19.98 -28.40 -23.74
C LEU A 325 -20.68 -27.48 -24.74
N ARG A 326 -19.91 -26.71 -25.53
CA ARG A 326 -20.48 -25.88 -26.60
C ARG A 326 -21.14 -26.72 -27.69
N GLN A 327 -20.54 -27.86 -28.06
CA GLN A 327 -21.13 -28.73 -29.06
C GLN A 327 -22.45 -29.34 -28.57
N LYS A 328 -22.51 -29.83 -27.32
CA LYS A 328 -23.75 -30.34 -26.72
C LYS A 328 -24.85 -29.27 -26.65
N ALA A 329 -24.50 -28.03 -26.26
CA ALA A 329 -25.46 -26.93 -26.24
C ALA A 329 -26.04 -26.64 -27.63
N ASN A 330 -25.20 -26.68 -28.68
CA ASN A 330 -25.65 -26.49 -30.06
C ASN A 330 -26.53 -27.65 -30.56
N GLU A 331 -26.23 -28.89 -30.16
CA GLU A 331 -27.03 -30.07 -30.49
C GLU A 331 -28.40 -30.04 -29.79
N GLU A 332 -28.47 -29.60 -28.53
CA GLU A 332 -29.72 -29.38 -27.80
C GLU A 332 -30.55 -28.26 -28.45
N GLU A 333 -29.94 -27.15 -28.86
CA GLU A 333 -30.64 -26.06 -29.54
C GLU A 333 -31.17 -26.50 -30.92
N ALA A 334 -30.41 -27.33 -31.65
CA ALA A 334 -30.84 -27.90 -32.92
C ALA A 334 -31.98 -28.93 -32.75
N ALA A 335 -31.97 -29.71 -31.68
CA ALA A 335 -33.05 -30.64 -31.34
C ALA A 335 -34.34 -29.90 -30.95
N LEU A 336 -34.23 -28.81 -30.19
CA LEU A 336 -35.35 -27.91 -29.86
C LEU A 336 -35.96 -27.25 -31.10
N LYS A 337 -35.12 -26.84 -32.06
CA LYS A 337 -35.58 -26.28 -33.34
C LYS A 337 -36.28 -27.30 -34.23
N LYS A 338 -35.84 -28.57 -34.25
CA LYS A 338 -36.52 -29.65 -35.00
C LYS A 338 -37.88 -30.03 -34.42
N ASN A 339 -38.03 -30.01 -33.09
CA ASN A 339 -39.30 -30.33 -32.43
C ASN A 339 -40.35 -29.21 -32.52
N THR A 340 -40.00 -28.00 -32.97
CA THR A 340 -40.95 -26.88 -33.09
C THR A 340 -41.58 -26.78 -34.48
N THR A 341 -41.18 -27.61 -35.45
CA THR A 341 -41.73 -27.64 -36.83
C THR A 341 -42.67 -28.80 -37.13
N ALA A 342 -43.06 -29.59 -36.13
CA ALA A 342 -44.07 -30.63 -36.26
C ALA A 342 -44.99 -30.61 -35.04
N ASP A 343 -46.00 -29.72 -35.07
CA ASP A 343 -47.41 -30.03 -34.77
C ASP A 343 -48.20 -28.75 -34.46
N THR A 344 -49.13 -28.46 -35.36
CA THR A 344 -50.23 -27.51 -35.18
C THR A 344 -51.45 -28.31 -34.69
N GLU A 345 -51.93 -28.04 -33.47
CA GLU A 345 -53.35 -27.92 -33.07
C GLU A 345 -53.64 -28.28 -31.59
N SER A 346 -54.10 -27.26 -30.85
CA SER A 346 -55.05 -27.24 -29.73
C SER A 346 -54.90 -28.19 -28.51
N LYS A 347 -54.57 -27.62 -27.34
CA LYS A 347 -55.46 -27.45 -26.15
C LYS A 347 -54.65 -27.00 -24.91
N GLN A 348 -55.14 -25.96 -24.23
CA GLN A 348 -54.59 -25.39 -22.99
C GLN A 348 -55.10 -26.13 -21.75
N VAL A 349 -54.23 -26.44 -20.78
CA VAL A 349 -54.39 -26.35 -19.29
C VAL A 349 -52.96 -26.39 -18.67
N PRO A 350 -52.65 -25.66 -17.57
CA PRO A 350 -51.29 -25.16 -17.29
C PRO A 350 -50.50 -26.00 -16.26
N LEU A 351 -49.17 -26.07 -16.44
CA LEU A 351 -48.22 -26.56 -15.45
C LEU A 351 -47.09 -25.53 -15.24
N GLN A 352 -46.93 -25.15 -13.96
CA GLN A 352 -45.95 -24.20 -13.44
C GLN A 352 -44.52 -24.50 -13.91
N GLN A 353 -43.92 -23.53 -14.61
CA GLN A 353 -42.49 -23.56 -14.94
C GLN A 353 -41.69 -22.83 -13.85
N LYS A 354 -40.91 -23.59 -13.09
CA LYS A 354 -39.89 -23.06 -12.18
C LYS A 354 -38.74 -22.52 -13.05
N LYS A 355 -38.61 -21.19 -13.15
CA LYS A 355 -37.51 -20.52 -13.87
C LYS A 355 -36.18 -20.83 -13.20
N ILE A 356 -35.32 -21.60 -13.85
CA ILE A 356 -33.88 -21.59 -13.58
C ILE A 356 -33.28 -20.55 -14.53
N GLN A 357 -32.80 -19.44 -13.97
CA GLN A 357 -32.09 -18.41 -14.72
C GLN A 357 -30.68 -18.92 -15.04
N PHE A 358 -30.41 -19.16 -16.33
CA PHE A 358 -29.03 -19.26 -16.81
C PHE A 358 -28.47 -17.85 -16.97
N ALA A 359 -27.30 -17.60 -16.36
CA ALA A 359 -26.59 -16.34 -16.43
C ALA A 359 -26.15 -16.05 -17.88
N LYS A 360 -26.52 -14.87 -18.39
CA LYS A 360 -26.05 -14.35 -19.68
C LYS A 360 -24.59 -13.88 -19.54
N PRO A 361 -23.70 -14.18 -20.50
CA PRO A 361 -22.40 -13.53 -20.57
C PRO A 361 -22.59 -12.03 -20.88
N LEU A 362 -22.05 -11.17 -20.02
CA LEU A 362 -22.01 -9.72 -20.18
C LEU A 362 -20.87 -9.32 -21.11
N THR A 363 -21.05 -9.54 -22.42
CA THR A 363 -20.34 -8.78 -23.45
C THR A 363 -21.18 -8.83 -24.73
N ASP A 364 -22.10 -7.88 -24.86
CA ASP A 364 -22.74 -7.57 -26.14
C ASP A 364 -22.55 -6.06 -26.36
N ASP A 365 -21.32 -5.69 -26.72
CA ASP A 365 -20.93 -4.31 -27.02
C ASP A 365 -21.37 -3.91 -28.42
N ASN A 366 -22.68 -3.79 -28.62
CA ASN A 366 -23.22 -3.18 -29.82
C ASN A 366 -23.43 -1.67 -29.59
N TRP A 367 -22.33 -0.91 -29.64
CA TRP A 367 -22.24 0.55 -29.49
C TRP A 367 -23.35 1.35 -30.20
N TRP A 368 -23.81 0.88 -31.38
CA TRP A 368 -24.86 1.53 -32.15
C TRP A 368 -26.24 1.47 -31.48
N THR A 369 -26.55 0.38 -30.78
CA THR A 369 -27.83 0.25 -30.05
C THR A 369 -27.90 1.23 -28.89
N LYS A 370 -26.80 1.45 -28.15
CA LYS A 370 -26.73 2.45 -27.07
C LYS A 370 -26.98 3.88 -27.57
N LYS A 371 -26.48 4.23 -28.77
CA LYS A 371 -26.76 5.55 -29.38
C LYS A 371 -28.21 5.71 -29.82
N ILE A 372 -28.83 4.67 -30.38
CA ILE A 372 -30.24 4.71 -30.77
C ILE A 372 -31.14 4.84 -29.54
N PHE A 373 -30.88 4.07 -28.49
CA PHE A 373 -31.62 4.19 -27.21
C PHE A 373 -31.40 5.55 -26.53
N GLY A 374 -30.18 6.09 -26.56
CA GLY A 374 -29.90 7.42 -26.03
C GLY A 374 -30.63 8.52 -26.82
N ALA A 375 -30.66 8.43 -28.14
CA ALA A 375 -31.35 9.39 -28.99
C ALA A 375 -32.89 9.33 -28.84
N THR A 376 -33.46 8.13 -28.70
CA THR A 376 -34.92 7.98 -28.47
C THR A 376 -35.33 8.43 -27.08
N ALA A 377 -34.51 8.18 -26.05
CA ALA A 377 -34.76 8.68 -24.69
C ALA A 377 -34.72 10.22 -24.63
N LEU A 378 -33.74 10.85 -25.28
CA LEU A 378 -33.66 12.31 -25.35
C LEU A 378 -34.84 12.94 -26.10
N ALA A 379 -35.27 12.32 -27.21
CA ALA A 379 -36.46 12.76 -27.93
C ALA A 379 -37.74 12.62 -27.09
N GLY A 380 -37.86 11.53 -26.31
CA GLY A 380 -38.97 11.33 -25.37
C GLY A 380 -39.00 12.38 -24.25
N CYS A 381 -37.85 12.69 -23.65
CA CYS A 381 -37.74 13.72 -22.62
C CYS A 381 -38.06 15.12 -23.17
N ALA A 382 -37.61 15.45 -24.38
CA ALA A 382 -37.94 16.72 -25.02
C ALA A 382 -39.44 16.85 -25.33
N ALA A 383 -40.08 15.76 -25.78
CA ALA A 383 -41.53 15.72 -26.02
C ALA A 383 -42.33 15.88 -24.72
N LEU A 384 -41.92 15.21 -23.64
CA LEU A 384 -42.54 15.33 -22.32
C LEU A 384 -42.36 16.73 -21.72
N TRP A 385 -41.20 17.35 -21.89
CA TRP A 385 -40.95 18.72 -21.45
C TRP A 385 -41.78 19.74 -22.24
N GLY A 386 -41.91 19.56 -23.56
CA GLY A 386 -42.78 20.38 -24.41
C GLY A 386 -44.26 20.24 -24.06
N LEU A 387 -44.74 19.02 -23.80
CA LEU A 387 -46.12 18.79 -23.35
C LEU A 387 -46.36 19.37 -21.96
N GLY A 388 -45.44 19.18 -21.01
CA GLY A 388 -45.52 19.77 -19.68
C GLY A 388 -45.61 21.30 -19.74
N SER A 389 -44.76 21.93 -20.54
CA SER A 389 -44.76 23.39 -20.75
C SER A 389 -46.04 23.90 -21.43
N TYR A 390 -46.68 23.10 -22.28
CA TYR A 390 -47.96 23.44 -22.91
C TYR A 390 -49.14 23.37 -21.92
N PHE A 391 -49.11 22.45 -20.95
CA PHE A 391 -50.13 22.33 -19.91
C PHE A 391 -49.96 23.30 -18.75
N GLU A 392 -48.76 23.88 -18.56
CA GLU A 392 -48.46 24.85 -17.51
C GLU A 392 -48.70 26.31 -17.94
N ALA A 393 -49.07 26.56 -19.20
CA ALA A 393 -49.44 27.89 -19.67
C ALA A 393 -50.75 28.37 -19.01
N PRO A 394 -50.78 29.56 -18.39
CA PRO A 394 -51.94 30.02 -17.62
C PRO A 394 -53.11 30.30 -18.57
N ARG A 395 -54.21 29.56 -18.38
CA ARG A 395 -55.51 29.95 -18.95
C ARG A 395 -55.96 31.23 -18.24
N ARG A 396 -56.06 32.33 -18.99
CA ARG A 396 -56.66 33.59 -18.55
C ARG A 396 -58.10 33.40 -18.11
#